data_AF-A0A4Q3VUQ9-F1
#
_entry.id   AF-A0A4Q3VUQ9-F1
#
_cell.length_a   1.000
_cell.length_b   1.000
_cell.length_c   1.000
_cell.angle_alpha   90.00
_cell.angle_beta   90.00
_cell.angle_gamma   90.00
#
_symmetry.space_group_name_H-M   'P 1'
#
loop_
_entity.id
_entity.type
_entity.pdbx_description
1 polymer ?
#
loop_
_entity_poly.entity_id
_entity_poly.type
_entity_poly.pdbx_seq_one_letter_code
_entity_poly.pdbx_strand_id
1 'polypeptide(L)'
;MQQIRGILFFLFIISALYCYGAGMMDYFAVYEPWKLIDAKDFAAYHQFQGKRIIWIFVIPSAIMTIFNLASAIWPPRYLRRKWLWLALLAYMFDWIFSFTMQIPIQFELERRKDLSLLSELLRTNWWRFAADTVHCCIVLFMIWTSLEKMRKSSLRHHSVIINP
;
A
#
# COMPACT_ATOMS: atom_id res chain seq x y z
N MET A 1 4.70 7.29 -26.12
CA MET A 1 3.56 7.08 -25.18
C MET A 1 3.56 5.74 -24.46
N GLN A 2 3.77 4.59 -25.12
CA GLN A 2 3.73 3.28 -24.45
C GLN A 2 4.79 3.10 -23.35
N GLN A 3 5.98 3.67 -23.53
CA GLN A 3 7.04 3.68 -22.51
C GLN A 3 6.60 4.40 -21.23
N ILE A 4 6.01 5.60 -21.35
CA ILE A 4 5.48 6.38 -20.21
C ILE A 4 4.44 5.57 -19.41
N ARG A 5 3.52 4.88 -20.10
CA ARG A 5 2.51 4.02 -19.44
C ARG A 5 3.16 2.89 -18.64
N GLY A 6 4.22 2.28 -19.19
CA GLY A 6 5.00 1.26 -18.51
C GLY A 6 5.72 1.80 -17.27
N ILE A 7 6.31 2.99 -17.38
CA ILE A 7 6.98 3.67 -16.25
C ILE A 7 5.99 3.95 -15.12
N LEU A 8 4.81 4.50 -15.42
CA LEU A 8 3.78 4.76 -14.40
C LEU A 8 3.36 3.48 -13.67
N PHE A 9 3.15 2.39 -14.42
CA PHE A 9 2.79 1.11 -13.83
C PHE A 9 3.92 0.53 -12.97
N PHE A 10 5.17 0.68 -13.40
CA PHE A 10 6.34 0.24 -12.63
C PHE A 10 6.52 1.04 -11.33
N LEU A 11 6.37 2.37 -11.39
CA LEU A 11 6.40 3.23 -10.22
C LEU A 11 5.27 2.87 -9.24
N PHE A 12 4.07 2.63 -9.75
CA PHE A 12 2.97 2.11 -8.94
C PHE A 12 3.33 0.79 -8.24
N ILE A 13 3.90 -0.20 -8.96
CA ILE A 13 4.29 -1.49 -8.36
C ILE A 13 5.31 -1.31 -7.25
N ILE A 14 6.39 -0.56 -7.49
CA ILE A 14 7.45 -0.36 -6.48
C ILE A 14 6.86 0.32 -5.26
N SER A 15 6.10 1.40 -5.46
CA SER A 15 5.47 2.10 -4.35
C SER A 15 4.48 1.21 -3.61
N ALA A 16 3.74 0.33 -4.29
CA ALA A 16 2.80 -0.59 -3.65
C ALA A 16 3.49 -1.63 -2.78
N LEU A 17 4.57 -2.23 -3.25
CA LEU A 17 5.35 -3.18 -2.46
C LEU A 17 6.04 -2.51 -1.28
N TYR A 18 6.57 -1.29 -1.48
CA TYR A 18 7.14 -0.49 -0.41
C TYR A 18 6.10 -0.16 0.68
N CYS A 19 4.94 0.37 0.29
CA CYS A 19 3.88 0.74 1.23
C CYS A 19 3.32 -0.49 1.94
N TYR A 20 3.16 -1.63 1.24
CA TYR A 20 2.75 -2.87 1.88
C TYR A 20 3.74 -3.29 2.98
N GLY A 21 5.04 -3.29 2.69
CA GLY A 21 6.07 -3.62 3.68
C GLY A 21 6.09 -2.65 4.87
N ALA A 22 6.00 -1.35 4.60
CA ALA A 22 5.91 -0.33 5.64
C ALA A 22 4.65 -0.48 6.51
N GLY A 23 3.50 -0.80 5.92
CA GLY A 23 2.26 -1.09 6.62
C GLY A 23 2.37 -2.33 7.52
N MET A 24 2.99 -3.41 7.04
CA MET A 24 3.23 -4.60 7.88
C MET A 24 4.06 -4.29 9.12
N MET A 25 5.10 -3.45 8.98
CA MET A 25 5.89 -3.00 10.14
C MET A 25 5.02 -2.23 11.14
N ASP A 26 4.11 -1.40 10.65
CA ASP A 26 3.19 -0.64 11.49
C ASP A 26 2.25 -1.57 12.29
N TYR A 27 1.66 -2.55 11.59
CA TYR A 27 0.70 -3.49 12.18
C TYR A 27 1.32 -4.42 13.23
N PHE A 28 2.55 -4.89 13.03
CA PHE A 28 3.13 -5.95 13.87
C PHE A 28 4.23 -5.47 14.82
N ALA A 29 4.98 -4.43 14.46
CA ALA A 29 6.20 -4.05 15.18
C ALA A 29 6.13 -2.66 15.84
N VAL A 30 5.24 -1.79 15.40
CA VAL A 30 5.19 -0.39 15.87
C VAL A 30 4.21 -0.19 17.02
N TYR A 31 2.96 -0.63 16.88
CA TYR A 31 1.91 -0.32 17.86
C TYR A 31 1.93 -1.22 19.10
N GLU A 32 2.32 -2.49 18.97
CA GLU A 32 2.31 -3.44 20.09
C GLU A 32 3.24 -2.99 21.25
N PRO A 33 4.47 -2.51 21.00
CA PRO A 33 5.34 -1.97 22.05
C PRO A 33 4.79 -0.77 22.81
N TRP A 34 3.78 -0.05 22.29
CA TRP A 34 3.19 1.11 22.97
C TRP A 34 2.57 0.75 24.32
N LYS A 35 2.18 -0.52 24.50
CA LYS A 35 1.70 -1.04 25.78
C LYS A 35 2.77 -0.93 26.86
N LEU A 36 4.04 -1.08 26.50
CA LEU A 36 5.21 -1.13 27.40
C LEU A 36 5.77 0.24 27.76
N ILE A 37 5.40 1.31 27.04
CA ILE A 37 5.93 2.66 27.27
C ILE A 37 5.21 3.32 28.44
N ASP A 38 5.93 3.88 29.42
CA ASP A 38 5.29 4.59 30.53
C ASP A 38 4.43 5.77 30.05
N ALA A 39 3.33 6.05 30.76
CA ALA A 39 2.39 7.11 30.39
C ALA A 39 3.06 8.50 30.30
N LYS A 40 4.09 8.75 31.11
CA LYS A 40 4.86 10.01 31.12
C LYS A 40 5.67 10.25 29.83
N ASP A 41 6.13 9.17 29.20
CA ASP A 41 7.00 9.21 28.01
C ASP A 41 6.22 9.00 26.71
N PHE A 42 5.00 8.48 26.82
CA PHE A 42 4.17 8.06 25.69
C PHE A 42 3.92 9.20 24.69
N ALA A 43 3.49 10.38 25.14
CA ALA A 43 3.15 11.49 24.23
C ALA A 43 4.37 11.96 23.42
N ALA A 44 5.53 12.10 24.07
CA ALA A 44 6.77 12.51 23.40
C ALA A 44 7.22 11.46 22.37
N TYR A 45 7.15 10.18 22.73
CA TYR A 45 7.46 9.07 21.83
C TYR A 45 6.49 9.01 20.64
N HIS A 46 5.18 9.11 20.92
CA HIS A 46 4.11 9.06 19.94
C HIS A 46 4.23 10.19 18.91
N GLN A 47 4.49 11.43 19.34
CA GLN A 47 4.72 12.56 18.44
C GLN A 47 5.98 12.39 17.60
N PHE A 48 7.08 11.90 18.19
CA PHE A 48 8.32 11.64 17.46
C PHE A 48 8.11 10.58 16.37
N GLN A 49 7.44 9.48 16.72
CA GLN A 49 7.14 8.40 15.78
C GLN A 49 6.12 8.84 14.71
N GLY A 50 5.05 9.54 15.10
CA GLY A 50 4.01 10.01 14.20
C GLY A 50 4.56 10.91 13.09
N LYS A 51 5.46 11.85 13.45
CA LYS A 51 6.16 12.68 12.44
C LYS A 51 6.93 11.85 11.43
N ARG A 52 7.58 10.76 11.86
CA ARG A 52 8.33 9.86 10.96
C ARG A 52 7.40 9.01 10.09
N ILE A 53 6.31 8.50 10.65
CA ILE A 53 5.31 7.72 9.91
C ILE A 53 4.73 8.54 8.74
N ILE A 54 4.53 9.85 8.92
CA ILE A 54 4.06 10.72 7.82
C ILE A 54 5.02 10.66 6.62
N TRP A 55 6.33 10.81 6.86
CA TRP A 55 7.33 10.83 5.80
C TRP A 55 7.65 9.45 5.22
N ILE A 56 7.63 8.41 6.05
CA ILE A 56 8.03 7.05 5.67
C ILE A 56 6.86 6.28 5.05
N PHE A 57 5.62 6.58 5.44
CA PHE A 57 4.47 5.79 5.02
C PHE A 57 3.36 6.64 4.40
N VAL A 58 2.86 7.68 5.07
CA VAL A 58 1.67 8.41 4.59
C VAL A 58 1.92 9.10 3.24
N ILE A 59 3.05 9.81 3.10
CA ILE A 59 3.42 10.48 1.85
C ILE A 59 3.68 9.47 0.72
N PRO A 60 4.51 8.42 0.92
CA PRO A 60 4.66 7.35 -0.07
C PRO A 60 3.34 6.69 -0.47
N SER A 61 2.42 6.46 0.46
CA SER A 61 1.08 5.91 0.21
C SER A 61 0.22 6.84 -0.65
N ALA A 62 0.30 8.15 -0.44
CA ALA A 62 -0.37 9.14 -1.29
C ALA A 62 0.23 9.15 -2.71
N ILE A 63 1.56 9.11 -2.83
CA ILE A 63 2.26 9.04 -4.12
C ILE A 63 1.89 7.75 -4.87
N MET A 64 1.87 6.61 -4.17
CA MET A 64 1.44 5.32 -4.70
C MET A 64 0.00 5.40 -5.24
N THR A 65 -0.90 6.04 -4.49
CA THR A 65 -2.30 6.23 -4.89
C THR A 65 -2.40 7.04 -6.19
N ILE A 66 -1.59 8.09 -6.32
CA ILE A 66 -1.50 8.89 -7.56
C ILE A 66 -1.00 8.03 -8.73
N PHE A 67 0.05 7.23 -8.54
CA PHE A 67 0.55 6.35 -9.61
C PHE A 67 -0.44 5.26 -10.00
N ASN A 68 -1.18 4.71 -9.04
CA ASN A 68 -2.26 3.75 -9.31
C ASN A 68 -3.35 4.40 -10.16
N LEU A 69 -3.84 5.58 -9.75
CA LEU A 69 -4.86 6.34 -10.49
C LEU A 69 -4.38 6.71 -11.90
N ALA A 70 -3.16 7.24 -12.03
CA ALA A 70 -2.57 7.56 -13.33
C ALA A 70 -2.46 6.32 -14.23
N SER A 71 -2.06 5.18 -13.67
CA SER A 71 -2.02 3.91 -14.39
C SER A 71 -3.43 3.44 -14.80
N ALA A 72 -4.44 3.62 -13.94
CA ALA A 72 -5.83 3.24 -14.24
C ALA A 72 -6.43 4.08 -15.39
N ILE A 73 -6.11 5.38 -15.44
CA ILE A 73 -6.52 6.29 -16.51
C ILE A 73 -5.76 5.95 -17.81
N TRP A 74 -4.45 5.74 -17.73
CA TRP A 74 -3.57 5.45 -18.88
C TRP A 74 -2.91 4.05 -18.80
N PRO A 75 -3.69 2.96 -18.92
CA PRO A 75 -3.18 1.62 -18.68
C PRO A 75 -2.17 1.18 -19.75
N PRO A 76 -1.13 0.41 -19.37
CA PRO A 76 -0.28 -0.28 -20.34
C PRO A 76 -1.13 -1.19 -21.24
N ARG A 77 -0.83 -1.22 -22.55
CA ARG A 77 -1.56 -2.05 -23.53
C ARG A 77 -1.66 -3.54 -23.18
N TYR A 78 -0.70 -4.08 -22.43
CA TYR A 78 -0.70 -5.48 -22.02
C TYR A 78 -1.52 -5.75 -20.75
N LEU A 79 -2.00 -4.72 -20.05
CA LEU A 79 -2.73 -4.86 -18.79
C LEU A 79 -4.21 -4.50 -18.95
N ARG A 80 -5.10 -5.25 -18.29
CA ARG A 80 -6.54 -4.93 -18.32
C ARG A 80 -6.82 -3.83 -17.30
N ARG A 81 -7.40 -2.72 -17.76
CA ARG A 81 -7.77 -1.54 -16.94
C ARG A 81 -8.54 -1.89 -15.66
N LYS A 82 -9.42 -2.90 -15.71
CA LYS A 82 -10.22 -3.35 -14.56
C LYS A 82 -9.40 -3.68 -13.31
N TRP A 83 -8.19 -4.22 -13.48
CA TRP A 83 -7.36 -4.65 -12.34
C TRP A 83 -6.74 -3.46 -11.60
N LEU A 84 -6.44 -2.38 -12.32
CA LEU A 84 -5.92 -1.14 -11.74
C LEU A 84 -7.01 -0.43 -10.92
N TRP A 85 -8.24 -0.37 -11.44
CA TRP A 85 -9.38 0.14 -10.66
C TRP A 85 -9.69 -0.73 -9.45
N LEU A 86 -9.61 -2.06 -9.58
CA LEU A 86 -9.83 -2.96 -8.45
C LEU A 86 -8.74 -2.77 -7.37
N ALA A 87 -7.48 -2.60 -7.77
CA ALA A 87 -6.39 -2.27 -6.85
C ALA A 87 -6.66 -0.93 -6.16
N LEU A 88 -7.04 0.11 -6.92
CA LEU A 88 -7.35 1.41 -6.34
C LEU A 88 -8.51 1.33 -5.33
N LEU A 89 -9.60 0.64 -5.68
CA LEU A 89 -10.74 0.44 -4.78
C LEU A 89 -10.33 -0.31 -3.51
N ALA A 90 -9.54 -1.38 -3.62
CA ALA A 90 -9.03 -2.10 -2.46
C ALA A 90 -8.20 -1.18 -1.54
N TYR A 91 -7.36 -0.33 -2.12
CA TYR A 91 -6.55 0.62 -1.34
C TYR A 91 -7.35 1.80 -0.77
N MET A 92 -8.44 2.21 -1.42
CA MET A 92 -9.33 3.25 -0.88
C MET A 92 -9.96 2.84 0.44
N PHE A 93 -10.18 1.54 0.69
CA PHE A 93 -10.60 1.08 2.01
C PHE A 93 -9.59 1.46 3.09
N ASP A 94 -8.27 1.31 2.84
CA ASP A 94 -7.24 1.70 3.79
C ASP A 94 -7.29 3.20 4.12
N TRP A 95 -7.46 4.05 3.11
CA TRP A 95 -7.62 5.50 3.30
C TRP A 95 -8.88 5.85 4.11
N ILE A 96 -10.00 5.21 3.81
CA ILE A 96 -11.26 5.45 4.53
C ILE A 96 -11.09 5.08 6.00
N PHE A 97 -10.55 3.89 6.32
CA PHE A 97 -10.26 3.49 7.70
C PHE A 97 -9.25 4.41 8.37
N SER A 98 -8.23 4.87 7.63
CA SER A 98 -7.23 5.82 8.12
C SER A 98 -7.87 7.13 8.59
N PHE A 99 -8.70 7.76 7.75
CA PHE A 99 -9.33 9.05 8.07
C PHE A 99 -10.46 8.96 9.08
N THR A 100 -11.24 7.87 9.07
CA THR A 100 -12.45 7.76 9.90
C THR A 100 -12.20 7.15 11.26
N MET A 101 -11.17 6.30 11.42
CA MET A 101 -10.94 5.55 12.65
C MET A 101 -9.54 5.82 13.21
N GLN A 102 -8.50 5.58 12.41
CA GLN A 102 -7.13 5.62 12.89
C GLN A 102 -6.69 7.04 13.29
N ILE A 103 -6.80 8.02 12.41
CA ILE A 103 -6.39 9.41 12.69
C ILE A 103 -7.11 9.97 13.95
N PRO A 104 -8.43 9.82 14.11
CA PRO A 104 -9.12 10.20 15.35
C PRO A 104 -8.56 9.52 16.60
N ILE A 105 -8.34 8.20 16.57
CA ILE A 105 -7.76 7.46 17.70
C ILE A 105 -6.34 7.95 18.01
N GLN A 106 -5.53 8.20 16.98
CA GLN A 106 -4.16 8.69 17.14
C GLN A 106 -4.13 10.07 17.81
N PHE A 107 -5.03 11.00 17.42
CA PHE A 107 -5.12 12.31 18.05
C PHE A 107 -5.56 12.23 19.52
N GLU A 108 -6.44 11.29 19.86
CA GLU A 108 -6.87 11.10 21.26
C GLU A 108 -5.75 10.45 22.09
N LEU A 109 -5.01 9.49 21.53
CA LEU A 109 -3.83 8.88 22.15
C LEU A 109 -2.70 9.89 22.38
N GLU A 110 -2.52 10.87 21.48
CA GLU A 110 -1.53 11.93 21.66
C GLU A 110 -1.80 12.78 22.91
N ARG A 111 -3.09 12.97 23.26
CA ARG A 111 -3.51 13.76 24.43
C ARG A 111 -3.34 13.00 25.74
N ARG A 112 -3.62 11.69 25.72
CA ARG A 112 -3.46 10.82 26.90
C ARG A 112 -3.19 9.38 26.47
N LYS A 113 -2.27 8.70 27.16
CA LYS A 113 -2.13 7.25 27.01
C LYS A 113 -3.39 6.58 27.55
N ASP A 114 -4.11 5.90 26.66
CA ASP A 114 -5.31 5.14 27.00
C ASP A 114 -5.21 3.72 26.40
N LEU A 115 -5.17 2.71 27.27
CA LEU A 115 -5.01 1.32 26.85
C LEU A 115 -6.26 0.77 26.14
N SER A 116 -7.44 1.34 26.42
CA SER A 116 -8.68 0.96 25.74
C SER A 116 -8.65 1.42 24.28
N LEU A 117 -8.25 2.67 24.04
CA LEU A 117 -8.05 3.23 22.70
C LEU A 117 -6.92 2.52 21.96
N LEU A 118 -5.84 2.15 22.64
CA LEU A 118 -4.77 1.36 22.02
C LEU A 118 -5.25 -0.03 21.58
N SER A 119 -6.08 -0.67 22.40
CA SER A 119 -6.67 -1.98 22.06
C SER A 119 -7.63 -1.86 20.87
N GLU A 120 -8.40 -0.76 20.80
CA GLU A 120 -9.25 -0.46 19.66
C GLU A 120 -8.47 -0.16 18.38
N LEU A 121 -7.36 0.58 18.49
CA LEU A 121 -6.42 0.82 17.39
C LEU A 121 -5.90 -0.51 16.81
N LEU A 122 -5.43 -1.40 17.68
CA LEU A 122 -4.92 -2.71 17.26
C LEU A 122 -6.01 -3.59 16.64
N ARG A 123 -7.24 -3.52 17.14
CA ARG A 123 -8.38 -4.24 16.55
C ARG A 123 -8.71 -3.70 15.16
N THR A 124 -8.76 -2.38 14.99
CA THR A 124 -9.08 -1.76 13.70
C THR A 124 -7.97 -1.96 12.65
N ASN A 125 -6.72 -2.13 13.08
CA ASN A 125 -5.60 -2.47 12.20
C ASN A 125 -5.79 -3.76 11.42
N TRP A 126 -6.51 -4.75 11.95
CA TRP A 126 -6.77 -5.99 11.21
C TRP A 126 -7.56 -5.78 9.93
N TRP A 127 -8.46 -4.79 9.90
CA TRP A 127 -9.21 -4.42 8.70
C TRP A 127 -8.29 -3.77 7.65
N ARG A 128 -7.38 -2.90 8.10
CA ARG A 128 -6.37 -2.28 7.24
C ARG A 128 -5.40 -3.30 6.67
N PHE A 129 -4.89 -4.19 7.52
CA PHE A 129 -4.07 -5.34 7.12
C PHE A 129 -4.76 -6.20 6.04
N ALA A 130 -6.04 -6.51 6.22
CA ALA A 130 -6.80 -7.27 5.25
C ALA A 130 -6.93 -6.52 3.91
N ALA A 131 -7.27 -5.23 3.94
CA ALA A 131 -7.39 -4.39 2.74
C ALA A 131 -6.05 -4.27 1.98
N ASP A 132 -4.96 -4.00 2.70
CA ASP A 132 -3.61 -3.90 2.15
C ASP A 132 -3.13 -5.22 1.55
N THR A 133 -3.47 -6.34 2.20
CA THR A 133 -3.13 -7.68 1.69
C THR A 133 -3.90 -8.00 0.42
N VAL A 134 -5.19 -7.68 0.36
CA VAL A 134 -5.98 -7.82 -0.88
C VAL A 134 -5.40 -6.95 -2.00
N HIS A 135 -5.07 -5.68 -1.70
CA HIS A 135 -4.41 -4.79 -2.64
C HIS A 135 -3.09 -5.37 -3.17
N CYS A 136 -2.23 -5.85 -2.27
CA CYS A 136 -0.94 -6.47 -2.63
C CYS A 136 -1.14 -7.71 -3.52
N CYS A 137 -2.09 -8.60 -3.18
CA CYS A 137 -2.42 -9.76 -4.01
C CYS A 137 -2.85 -9.37 -5.43
N ILE A 138 -3.66 -8.31 -5.58
CA ILE A 138 -4.06 -7.81 -6.90
C ILE A 138 -2.83 -7.29 -7.67
N VAL A 139 -1.93 -6.56 -7.01
CA VAL A 139 -0.67 -6.08 -7.62
C VAL A 139 0.20 -7.25 -8.08
N LEU A 140 0.41 -8.25 -7.23
CA LEU A 140 1.17 -9.46 -7.59
C LEU A 140 0.54 -10.21 -8.77
N PHE A 141 -0.79 -10.31 -8.81
CA PHE A 141 -1.51 -10.89 -9.94
C PHE A 141 -1.31 -10.09 -11.23
N MET A 142 -1.30 -8.75 -11.17
CA MET A 142 -1.01 -7.90 -12.33
C MET A 142 0.44 -8.07 -12.82
N ILE A 143 1.40 -8.22 -11.92
CA ILE A 143 2.80 -8.53 -12.27
C ILE A 143 2.86 -9.87 -12.99
N TRP A 144 2.31 -10.93 -12.39
CA TRP A 144 2.29 -12.27 -12.96
C TRP A 144 1.69 -12.30 -14.38
N THR A 145 0.51 -11.72 -14.56
CA THR A 145 -0.16 -11.68 -15.86
C THR A 145 0.60 -10.86 -16.90
N SER A 146 1.33 -9.83 -16.49
CA SER A 146 2.17 -9.01 -17.37
C SER A 146 3.42 -9.78 -17.81
N LEU A 147 4.08 -10.47 -16.88
CA LEU A 147 5.24 -11.33 -17.17
C LEU A 147 4.87 -12.46 -18.13
N GLU A 148 3.76 -13.14 -17.89
CA GLU A 148 3.30 -14.25 -18.73
C GLU A 148 3.00 -13.80 -20.17
N LYS A 149 2.45 -12.58 -20.35
CA LYS A 149 2.25 -12.01 -21.68
C LYS A 149 3.56 -11.70 -22.39
N MET A 150 4.54 -11.13 -21.68
CA MET A 150 5.86 -10.84 -22.23
C MET A 150 6.62 -12.12 -22.61
N ARG A 151 6.52 -13.17 -21.80
CA ARG A 151 7.05 -14.50 -22.09
C ARG A 151 6.47 -15.06 -23.39
N LYS A 152 5.14 -15.03 -23.55
CA LYS A 152 4.45 -15.51 -24.77
C LYS A 152 4.77 -14.68 -26.02
N SER A 153 5.03 -13.39 -25.91
CA SER A 153 5.49 -12.59 -27.07
C SER A 153 6.93 -12.94 -27.48
N SER A 154 7.82 -13.17 -26.52
CA SER A 154 9.21 -13.55 -26.80
C SER A 154 9.30 -14.92 -27.51
N LEU A 155 8.53 -15.91 -27.06
CA LEU A 155 8.49 -17.24 -27.68
C LEU A 155 7.97 -17.22 -29.12
N ARG A 156 6.97 -16.38 -29.42
CA ARG A 156 6.44 -16.22 -30.80
C ARG A 156 7.46 -15.61 -31.76
N HIS A 157 8.30 -14.69 -31.29
CA HIS A 157 9.37 -14.15 -32.13
C HIS A 157 10.45 -15.20 -32.41
N HIS A 158 10.79 -16.05 -31.44
CA HIS A 158 11.78 -17.13 -31.66
C HIS A 158 11.26 -18.22 -32.61
N SER A 159 9.99 -18.60 -32.54
CA SER A 159 9.45 -19.63 -33.46
C SER A 159 9.42 -19.20 -34.92
N VAL A 160 9.24 -17.89 -35.20
CA VAL A 160 9.26 -17.35 -36.58
C VAL A 160 10.68 -17.30 -37.16
N ILE A 161 11.71 -17.18 -36.30
CA ILE A 161 13.11 -17.17 -36.74
C ILE A 161 13.59 -18.60 -37.07
N ILE A 162 13.04 -19.62 -36.41
CA ILE A 162 13.48 -21.02 -36.55
C ILE A 162 12.70 -21.77 -37.65
N ASN A 163 11.51 -21.29 -38.03
CA ASN A 163 10.69 -21.85 -39.11
C ASN A 163 10.20 -20.68 -40.02
N PRO A 164 11.03 -20.24 -40.99
CA PRO A 164 10.61 -19.23 -41.97
C PRO A 164 9.57 -19.76 -42.97
#